data_AF-A0A090EF94-F1
#
_entry.id   AF-A0A090EF94-F1
#
_cell.length_a   1.000
_cell.length_b   1.000
_cell.length_c   1.000
_cell.angle_alpha   90.00
_cell.angle_beta   90.00
_cell.angle_gamma   90.00
#
_symmetry.space_group_name_H-M   'P 1'
#
loop_
_entity.id
_entity.type
_entity.pdbx_description
1 polymer ?
#
loop_
_entity_poly.entity_id
_entity_poly.type
_entity_poly.pdbx_seq_one_letter_code
_entity_poly.pdbx_strand_id
1 'polypeptide(L)'
;MQNEKDLAARILVNARAGRGVRLTPDTAYFVGLKLMTASEKPTLADIVAVICDSKCERPCYPCTGKANVICRAYGHSVDAPLRPEPG
;
A
#
# COMPACT_ATOMS: atom_id res chain seq x y z
N MET A 1 6.92 -0.91 14.21
CA MET A 1 5.78 -1.84 14.00
C MET A 1 4.92 -2.11 15.25
N GLN A 2 5.22 -1.55 16.44
CA GLN A 2 4.41 -1.78 17.66
C GLN A 2 3.13 -0.91 17.75
N ASN A 3 3.04 0.22 17.03
CA ASN A 3 1.94 1.18 17.20
C ASN A 3 0.61 0.78 16.53
N GLU A 4 0.63 0.10 15.38
CA GLU A 4 -0.61 -0.17 14.62
C GLU A 4 -1.44 -1.30 15.22
N LYS A 5 -0.78 -2.37 15.70
CA LYS A 5 -1.47 -3.48 16.37
C LYS A 5 -2.10 -3.04 17.69
N ASP A 6 -1.41 -2.19 18.44
CA ASP A 6 -1.94 -1.60 19.68
C ASP A 6 -3.11 -0.65 19.39
N LEU A 7 -3.00 0.16 18.34
CA LEU A 7 -4.09 1.03 17.90
C LEU A 7 -5.33 0.24 17.48
N ALA A 8 -5.18 -0.83 16.69
CA ALA A 8 -6.28 -1.68 16.28
C ALA A 8 -6.97 -2.35 17.48
N ALA A 9 -6.20 -2.86 18.43
CA ALA A 9 -6.74 -3.43 19.67
C ALA A 9 -7.53 -2.39 20.47
N ARG A 10 -7.03 -1.17 20.59
CA ARG A 10 -7.70 -0.06 21.29
C ARG A 10 -8.98 0.39 20.58
N ILE A 11 -9.00 0.40 19.25
CA ILE A 11 -10.23 0.69 18.48
C ILE A 11 -11.30 -0.37 18.76
N LEU A 12 -10.93 -1.66 18.76
CA LEU A 12 -11.86 -2.75 19.07
C LEU A 12 -12.41 -2.68 20.50
N VAL A 13 -11.56 -2.37 21.48
CA VAL A 13 -11.99 -2.20 22.88
C VAL A 13 -12.99 -1.04 23.01
N ASN A 14 -12.71 0.10 22.40
CA ASN A 14 -13.61 1.25 22.43
C ASN A 14 -14.94 0.97 21.72
N ALA A 15 -14.91 0.29 20.57
CA ALA A 15 -16.13 -0.11 19.86
C ALA A 15 -17.00 -1.05 20.70
N ARG A 16 -16.40 -2.06 21.36
CA ARG A 16 -17.11 -2.98 22.27
C ARG A 16 -17.69 -2.27 23.49
N ALA A 17 -17.03 -1.20 23.96
CA ALA A 17 -17.53 -0.35 25.04
C ALA A 17 -18.62 0.65 24.57
N GLY A 18 -19.10 0.55 23.32
CA GLY A 18 -20.11 1.45 22.76
C GLY A 18 -19.62 2.88 22.50
N ARG A 19 -18.30 3.11 22.55
CA ARG A 19 -17.71 4.43 22.32
C ARG A 19 -17.56 4.65 20.82
N GLY A 20 -18.47 5.45 20.25
CA GLY A 20 -18.43 5.88 18.86
C GLY A 20 -18.04 7.35 18.71
N VAL A 21 -17.45 7.69 17.57
CA VAL A 21 -17.23 9.07 17.14
C VAL A 21 -18.08 9.29 15.90
N ARG A 22 -18.95 10.31 15.92
CA ARG A 22 -19.62 10.77 14.70
C ARG A 22 -18.65 11.67 13.95
N LEU A 23 -18.26 11.25 12.75
CA LEU A 23 -17.48 12.09 11.87
C LEU A 23 -18.38 13.16 11.24
N THR A 24 -17.86 14.37 11.12
CA THR A 24 -18.44 15.40 10.27
C THR A 24 -18.22 15.03 8.80
N PRO A 25 -18.96 15.60 7.84
CA PRO A 25 -18.77 15.31 6.42
C PRO A 25 -17.31 15.45 5.95
N ASP A 26 -16.62 16.51 6.36
CA ASP A 26 -15.22 16.77 5.98
C ASP A 26 -14.25 15.76 6.56
N THR A 27 -14.44 15.39 7.84
CA THR A 27 -13.58 14.40 8.51
C THR A 27 -13.86 12.99 7.99
N ALA A 28 -15.11 12.66 7.64
CA ALA A 28 -15.47 11.42 6.98
C ALA A 28 -14.83 11.30 5.59
N TYR A 29 -14.84 12.38 4.80
CA TYR A 29 -14.20 12.42 3.49
C TYR A 29 -12.68 12.18 3.61
N PHE A 30 -12.02 12.89 4.51
CA PHE A 30 -10.58 12.73 4.74
C PHE A 30 -10.20 11.32 5.20
N VAL A 31 -10.93 10.77 6.17
CA VAL A 31 -10.72 9.40 6.65
C VAL A 31 -11.00 8.38 5.54
N GLY A 32 -12.07 8.57 4.76
CA GLY A 32 -12.39 7.73 3.61
C GLY A 32 -11.26 7.70 2.57
N LEU A 33 -10.73 8.87 2.19
CA LEU A 33 -9.56 8.95 1.29
C LEU A 33 -8.36 8.20 1.86
N LYS A 34 -8.05 8.38 3.15
CA LYS A 34 -6.93 7.70 3.78
C LYS A 34 -7.12 6.19 3.81
N LEU A 35 -8.32 5.70 4.12
CA LEU A 35 -8.63 4.28 4.11
C LEU A 35 -8.55 3.67 2.71
N MET A 36 -9.03 4.37 1.68
CA MET A 36 -8.89 3.94 0.29
C MET A 36 -7.41 3.80 -0.10
N THR A 37 -6.59 4.81 0.21
CA THR A 37 -5.13 4.76 -0.07
C THR A 37 -4.36 3.79 0.82
N ALA A 38 -4.84 3.51 2.04
CA ALA A 38 -4.22 2.54 2.94
C ALA A 38 -4.54 1.10 2.53
N SER A 39 -5.69 0.88 1.88
CA SER A 39 -6.10 -0.43 1.39
C SER A 39 -5.37 -0.81 0.10
N GLU A 40 -5.07 0.17 -0.77
CA GLU A 40 -4.47 -0.09 -2.08
C GLU A 40 -2.98 0.27 -2.06
N LYS A 41 -2.19 -0.66 -1.55
CA LYS A 41 -0.73 -0.55 -1.65
C LYS A 41 -0.32 -0.81 -3.12
N PRO A 42 0.57 0.01 -3.71
CA PRO A 42 0.93 -0.10 -5.11
C PRO A 42 1.68 -1.41 -5.41
N THR A 43 1.34 -2.04 -6.53
CA THR A 43 2.00 -3.27 -6.96
C THR A 43 3.37 -2.97 -7.57
N LEU A 44 4.21 -4.01 -7.70
CA LEU A 44 5.51 -3.86 -8.35
C LEU A 44 5.38 -3.34 -9.79
N ALA A 45 4.36 -3.79 -10.52
CA ALA A 45 4.13 -3.33 -11.89
C ALA A 45 3.81 -1.83 -11.95
N ASP A 46 2.96 -1.33 -11.04
CA ASP A 46 2.60 0.09 -10.94
C ASP A 46 3.85 0.94 -10.69
N ILE A 47 4.70 0.51 -9.75
CA ILE A 47 5.91 1.25 -9.39
C ILE A 47 6.94 1.18 -10.52
N VAL A 48 7.10 0.02 -11.18
CA VAL A 48 8.00 -0.11 -12.33
C VAL A 48 7.58 0.80 -13.47
N ALA A 49 6.28 0.89 -13.78
CA ALA A 49 5.76 1.78 -14.82
C ALA A 49 6.13 3.24 -14.53
N VAL A 50 5.98 3.68 -13.27
CA VAL A 50 6.34 5.04 -12.84
C VAL A 50 7.87 5.28 -12.91
N ILE A 51 8.70 4.31 -12.52
CA ILE A 51 10.16 4.48 -12.51
C ILE A 51 10.75 4.43 -13.91
N CYS A 52 10.27 3.51 -14.77
CA CYS A 52 10.74 3.44 -16.15
C CYS A 52 10.27 4.65 -16.96
N ASP A 53 9.10 5.24 -16.68
CA ASP A 53 8.61 6.44 -17.38
C ASP A 53 8.63 6.23 -18.91
N SER A 54 8.26 5.02 -19.34
CA SER A 54 8.33 4.52 -20.73
C SER A 54 9.72 4.58 -21.40
N LYS A 55 10.80 4.82 -20.66
CA LYS A 55 12.18 4.85 -21.18
C LYS A 55 12.75 3.46 -21.40
N CYS A 56 12.17 2.45 -20.76
CA CYS A 56 12.54 1.06 -20.93
C CYS A 56 11.47 0.35 -21.77
N GLU A 57 11.87 -0.38 -22.80
CA GLU A 57 10.97 -1.22 -23.60
C GLU A 57 10.38 -2.38 -22.78
N ARG A 58 11.10 -2.81 -21.72
CA ARG A 58 10.67 -3.79 -20.71
C ARG A 58 11.18 -3.38 -19.32
N PRO A 59 10.56 -3.84 -18.22
CA PRO A 59 11.06 -3.66 -16.86
C PRO A 59 12.54 -4.04 -16.72
N CYS A 60 13.43 -3.05 -16.71
CA CYS A 60 14.87 -3.32 -16.63
C CYS A 60 15.28 -3.63 -15.18
N TYR A 61 16.38 -4.38 -15.02
CA TYR A 61 16.88 -4.79 -13.71
C TYR A 61 17.01 -3.61 -12.71
N PRO A 62 17.51 -2.42 -13.10
CA PRO A 62 17.54 -1.24 -12.22
C PRO A 62 16.15 -0.76 -11.75
N CYS A 63 15.16 -0.71 -12.64
CA CYS A 63 13.82 -0.23 -12.32
C CYS A 63 13.06 -1.23 -11.44
N THR A 64 13.19 -2.53 -11.73
CA THR A 64 12.67 -3.62 -10.90
C THR A 64 13.31 -3.63 -9.51
N GLY A 65 14.63 -3.40 -9.41
CA GLY A 65 15.35 -3.29 -8.14
C GLY A 65 14.83 -2.16 -7.25
N LYS A 66 14.61 -0.97 -7.84
CA LYS A 66 14.04 0.18 -7.12
C LYS A 66 12.58 -0.07 -6.72
N ALA A 67 11.78 -0.65 -7.60
CA ALA A 67 10.40 -1.01 -7.31
C ALA A 67 10.29 -2.01 -6.15
N ASN A 68 11.17 -3.02 -6.12
CA ASN A 68 11.25 -3.98 -5.02
C ASN A 68 11.50 -3.32 -3.65
N VAL A 69 12.41 -2.34 -3.60
CA VAL A 69 12.69 -1.59 -2.36
C VAL A 69 11.46 -0.82 -1.90
N ILE A 70 10.75 -0.20 -2.84
CA ILE A 70 9.53 0.57 -2.54
C ILE A 70 8.41 -0.36 -2.07
N CYS A 71 8.12 -1.46 -2.78
CA CYS A 71 7.12 -2.46 -2.33
C CYS A 71 7.41 -2.96 -0.90
N ARG A 72 8.68 -3.25 -0.60
CA ARG A 72 9.11 -3.67 0.75
C ARG A 72 8.91 -2.58 1.81
N ALA A 73 9.17 -1.32 1.48
CA ALA A 73 8.93 -0.19 2.38
C ALA A 73 7.43 -0.02 2.73
N TYR A 74 6.54 -0.34 1.78
CA TYR A 74 5.09 -0.39 2.00
C TYR A 74 4.61 -1.70 2.66
N GLY A 75 5.52 -2.63 2.97
CA GLY A 75 5.18 -3.90 3.63
C GLY A 75 4.40 -4.87 2.73
N HIS A 76 4.59 -4.81 1.41
CA HIS A 76 4.18 -5.88 0.51
C HIS A 76 5.20 -7.02 0.53
N SER A 77 4.72 -8.27 0.56
CA SER A 77 5.53 -9.40 0.09
C SER A 77 5.78 -9.22 -1.40
N VAL A 78 7.03 -9.39 -1.81
CA VAL A 78 7.40 -9.43 -3.23
C VAL A 78 6.99 -10.80 -3.76
N ASP A 79 5.68 -11.07 -3.82
CA ASP A 79 5.21 -12.35 -4.32
C ASP A 79 5.25 -12.38 -5.85
N ALA A 80 6.04 -13.34 -6.32
CA ALA A 80 6.30 -13.78 -7.69
C ALA A 80 7.27 -12.94 -8.55
N PRO A 81 8.31 -13.57 -9.13
CA PRO A 81 9.10 -12.97 -10.19
C PRO A 81 8.20 -12.77 -11.42
N LEU A 82 8.35 -11.62 -12.08
CA LEU A 82 7.91 -11.43 -13.47
C LEU A 82 8.57 -12.56 -14.28
N ARG A 83 7.84 -13.64 -14.57
CA ARG A 83 8.33 -14.65 -15.51
C ARG A 83 8.50 -13.95 -16.85
N PRO A 84 9.68 -14.01 -17.49
CA PRO A 84 9.78 -13.61 -18.88
C PRO A 84 8.84 -14.51 -19.69
N GLU A 85 8.04 -13.91 -20.57
CA GLU A 85 7.18 -14.66 -21.49
C GLU A 85 8.06 -15.59 -22.35
N PRO A 86 7.65 -16.85 -22.54
CA PRO A 86 8.39 -17.76 -23.40
C PRO A 86 8.27 -17.26 -24.84
N GLY A 87 9.41 -17.01 -25.47
CA GLY A 87 9.52 -16.81 -26.91
C GLY A 87 9.38 -18.11 -27.69
#